data_AF-A0A099ZLA2-F1
#
_entry.id   AF-A0A099ZLA2-F1
#
_cell.length_a   1.000
_cell.length_b   1.000
_cell.length_c   1.000
_cell.angle_alpha   90.00
_cell.angle_beta   90.00
_cell.angle_gamma   90.00
#
_symmetry.space_group_name_H-M   'P 1'
#
loop_
_entity.id
_entity.type
_entity.pdbx_description
1 polymer ?
#
loop_
_entity_poly.entity_id
_entity_poly.type
_entity_poly.pdbx_seq_one_letter_code
_entity_poly.pdbx_strand_id
1 'polypeptide(L)'
;VTITDDSEDDCQYEEVAADDEFSIQEGDEDLPKALQTIQEHAEDAQILASQSVLLSEKSVSEVPEAVDDFLCNFLVRLGMSRTLDCFQTEWYELIQRGVLSAKDTGLVPSVYTRNQELEMENMHLKKDLENYKLAANKAKEALLKMQKERDFHRMHHKRVVQEKSRLICDIKRLKTHYASYEPVLKHLTEKYQTTLRQKMLTNLERDRAVGQITGLQAALQNLESG
;
A
#
# COMPACT_ATOMS: atom_id res chain seq x y z
N VAL A 1 -20.50 26.56 -4.37
CA VAL A 1 -19.50 27.51 -3.85
C VAL A 1 -18.18 27.15 -4.51
N THR A 2 -17.59 28.17 -5.11
CA THR A 2 -16.43 28.23 -6.01
C THR A 2 -15.23 27.42 -5.51
N ILE A 3 -14.75 26.47 -6.32
CA ILE A 3 -13.41 25.88 -6.20
C ILE A 3 -12.54 26.64 -7.20
N THR A 4 -11.94 27.73 -6.73
CA THR A 4 -10.85 28.43 -7.41
C THR A 4 -9.56 27.99 -6.73
N ASP A 5 -8.63 27.39 -7.48
CA ASP A 5 -7.46 28.11 -8.00
C ASP A 5 -6.53 27.09 -8.67
N ASP A 6 -6.45 27.19 -9.99
CA ASP A 6 -5.41 26.56 -10.80
C ASP A 6 -4.08 27.21 -10.43
N SER A 7 -3.33 26.57 -9.53
CA SER A 7 -1.89 26.79 -9.45
C SER A 7 -1.25 25.79 -10.40
N GLU A 8 -1.01 26.22 -11.63
CA GLU A 8 -0.10 25.58 -12.59
C GLU A 8 1.25 25.37 -11.88
N ASP A 9 1.44 24.18 -11.31
CA ASP A 9 2.70 23.74 -10.73
C ASP A 9 3.60 23.35 -11.90
N ASP A 10 4.35 24.34 -12.39
CA ASP A 10 5.35 24.25 -13.46
C ASP A 10 6.60 23.43 -13.02
N CYS A 11 6.41 22.49 -12.08
CA CYS A 11 7.38 21.47 -11.76
C CYS A 11 7.20 20.33 -12.77
N GLN A 12 7.95 20.39 -13.87
CA GLN A 12 8.20 19.20 -14.68
C GLN A 12 8.59 18.05 -13.74
N TYR A 13 7.76 17.01 -13.72
CA TYR A 13 8.09 15.73 -13.12
C TYR A 13 9.25 15.16 -13.92
N GLU A 14 10.47 15.44 -13.46
CA GLU A 14 11.65 14.76 -13.96
C GLU A 14 11.62 13.35 -13.36
N GLU A 15 11.17 12.38 -14.16
CA GLU A 15 11.38 10.97 -13.92
C GLU A 15 12.89 10.77 -13.85
N VAL A 16 13.43 10.72 -12.63
CA VAL A 16 14.84 10.42 -12.39
C VAL A 16 15.07 9.03 -12.98
N ALA A 17 15.96 8.95 -13.97
CA ALA A 17 16.41 7.70 -14.57
C ALA A 17 16.74 6.69 -13.47
N ALA A 18 16.41 5.42 -13.70
CA ALA A 18 16.56 4.30 -12.77
C ALA A 18 18.02 3.95 -12.40
N ASP A 19 18.92 4.92 -12.40
CA ASP A 19 20.37 4.77 -12.21
C ASP A 19 20.86 5.46 -10.92
N ASP A 20 20.00 5.56 -9.89
CA ASP A 20 20.47 5.74 -8.51
C ASP A 20 20.35 4.41 -7.78
N GLU A 21 21.45 3.67 -7.83
CA GLU A 21 21.76 2.42 -7.15
C GLU A 21 21.73 2.60 -5.63
N PHE A 22 20.53 2.75 -5.07
CA PHE A 22 20.25 2.43 -3.67
C PHE A 22 19.31 1.23 -3.66
N SER A 23 19.92 0.05 -3.60
CA SER A 23 19.25 -1.20 -3.26
C SER A 23 18.64 -1.06 -1.86
N ILE A 24 17.40 -0.60 -1.82
CA ILE A 24 16.47 -1.00 -0.77
C ILE A 24 16.09 -2.42 -1.14
N GLN A 25 16.47 -3.37 -0.30
CA GLN A 25 16.02 -4.76 -0.39
C GLN A 25 14.49 -4.79 -0.19
N GLU A 26 13.76 -4.54 -1.27
CA GLU A 26 12.40 -5.04 -1.46
C GLU A 26 12.52 -6.56 -1.49
N GLY A 27 11.97 -7.20 -0.46
CA GLY A 27 11.91 -8.66 -0.40
C GLY A 27 11.22 -9.18 -1.65
N ASP A 28 11.87 -10.15 -2.30
CA ASP A 28 11.46 -10.81 -3.54
C ASP A 28 9.94 -11.01 -3.64
N GLU A 29 9.25 -10.10 -4.35
CA GLU A 29 8.05 -10.48 -5.08
C GLU A 29 8.51 -11.24 -6.32
N ASP A 30 8.72 -12.54 -6.14
CA ASP A 30 9.02 -13.49 -7.22
C ASP A 30 7.97 -13.34 -8.34
N LEU A 31 8.33 -12.62 -9.41
CA LEU A 31 7.61 -12.58 -10.69
C LEU A 31 7.09 -13.96 -11.15
N PRO A 32 7.85 -15.08 -11.02
CA PRO A 32 7.31 -16.40 -11.36
C PRO A 32 6.12 -16.82 -10.49
N LYS A 33 6.07 -16.39 -9.23
CA LYS A 33 4.96 -16.67 -8.31
C LYS A 33 3.70 -15.90 -8.69
N ALA A 34 3.85 -14.66 -9.19
CA ALA A 34 2.74 -13.87 -9.72
C ALA A 34 2.18 -14.46 -11.04
N LEU A 35 3.06 -14.97 -11.91
CA LEU A 35 2.64 -15.66 -13.13
C LEU A 35 1.92 -16.98 -12.82
N GLN A 36 2.41 -17.71 -11.80
CA GLN A 36 1.80 -18.95 -11.35
C GLN A 36 0.39 -18.73 -10.79
N THR A 37 0.17 -17.70 -9.96
CA THR A 37 -1.17 -17.40 -9.42
C THR A 37 -2.16 -16.97 -10.50
N ILE A 38 -1.71 -16.28 -11.56
CA ILE A 38 -2.55 -15.93 -12.71
C ILE A 38 -2.95 -17.18 -13.49
N GLN A 39 -2.01 -18.11 -13.70
CA GLN A 39 -2.27 -19.38 -14.40
C GLN A 39 -3.23 -20.26 -13.60
N GLU A 40 -3.03 -20.39 -12.29
CA GLU A 40 -3.92 -21.13 -11.38
C GLU A 40 -5.34 -20.54 -11.40
N HIS A 41 -5.47 -19.21 -11.40
CA HIS A 41 -6.78 -18.55 -11.52
C HIS A 41 -7.47 -18.76 -12.88
N ALA A 42 -6.70 -18.83 -13.96
CA ALA A 42 -7.23 -19.11 -15.30
C ALA A 42 -7.73 -20.55 -15.41
N GLU A 43 -7.01 -21.50 -14.82
CA GLU A 43 -7.40 -22.91 -14.75
C GLU A 43 -8.65 -23.11 -13.89
N ASP A 44 -8.74 -22.47 -12.72
CA ASP A 44 -9.93 -22.48 -11.86
C ASP A 44 -11.16 -21.89 -12.56
N ALA A 45 -11.00 -20.79 -13.29
CA ALA A 45 -12.08 -20.20 -14.08
C ALA A 45 -12.57 -21.14 -15.19
N GLN A 46 -11.65 -21.89 -15.81
CA GLN A 46 -11.97 -22.87 -16.85
C GLN A 46 -12.66 -24.12 -16.26
N ILE A 47 -12.28 -24.56 -15.06
CA ILE A 47 -12.94 -25.65 -14.33
C ILE A 47 -14.37 -25.25 -13.93
N LEU A 48 -14.56 -24.04 -13.41
CA LEU A 48 -15.89 -23.52 -13.05
C LEU A 48 -16.80 -23.38 -14.27
N ALA A 49 -16.27 -22.90 -15.40
CA ALA A 49 -17.01 -22.84 -16.66
C ALA A 49 -17.41 -24.24 -17.16
N SER A 50 -16.51 -25.22 -17.04
CA SER A 50 -16.77 -26.61 -17.44
C SER A 50 -17.81 -27.30 -16.53
N GLN A 51 -17.80 -27.03 -15.22
CA GLN A 51 -18.84 -27.50 -14.31
C GLN A 51 -20.20 -26.86 -14.58
N SER A 52 -20.23 -25.57 -14.93
CA SER A 52 -21.46 -24.86 -15.31
C SER A 52 -22.11 -25.48 -16.54
N VAL A 53 -21.33 -25.88 -17.54
CA VAL A 53 -21.82 -26.56 -18.75
C VAL A 53 -22.36 -27.97 -18.44
N LEU A 54 -21.67 -28.73 -17.58
CA LEU A 54 -22.11 -30.07 -17.16
C LEU A 54 -23.39 -30.06 -16.29
N LEU A 55 -23.64 -28.97 -15.55
CA LEU A 55 -24.87 -28.80 -14.77
C LEU A 55 -26.06 -28.38 -15.66
N SER A 56 -25.81 -27.67 -16.75
CA SER A 56 -26.85 -27.16 -17.67
C SER A 56 -27.50 -28.25 -18.53
N GLU A 57 -26.82 -29.37 -18.80
CA GLU A 57 -27.36 -30.48 -19.62
C GLU A 57 -28.14 -31.51 -18.81
N LYS A 58 -28.12 -31.43 -17.48
CA LYS A 58 -28.87 -32.33 -16.60
C LYS A 58 -30.24 -31.74 -16.27
N SER A 59 -31.03 -31.42 -17.29
CA SER A 59 -32.47 -31.25 -17.13
C SER A 59 -33.07 -32.63 -16.86
N VAL A 60 -33.03 -33.03 -15.59
CA VAL A 60 -33.68 -34.23 -15.09
C VAL A 60 -35.16 -34.09 -15.44
N SER A 61 -35.67 -34.99 -16.28
CA SER A 61 -37.10 -35.12 -16.50
C SER A 61 -37.76 -35.30 -15.13
N GLU A 62 -38.47 -34.27 -14.66
CA GLU A 62 -39.24 -34.27 -13.42
C GLU A 62 -40.24 -35.43 -13.49
N VAL A 63 -39.90 -36.56 -12.89
CA VAL A 63 -40.88 -37.59 -12.57
C VAL A 63 -41.74 -36.98 -11.48
N PRO A 64 -43.05 -36.78 -11.69
CA PRO A 64 -43.89 -36.11 -10.71
C PRO A 64 -43.86 -36.88 -9.39
N GLU A 65 -43.63 -36.17 -8.30
CA GLU A 65 -43.62 -36.74 -6.94
C GLU A 65 -44.99 -37.36 -6.65
N ALA A 66 -44.99 -38.53 -6.00
CA ALA A 66 -46.23 -39.17 -5.57
C ALA A 66 -46.85 -38.37 -4.41
N VAL A 67 -48.17 -38.30 -4.35
CA VAL A 67 -48.89 -37.47 -3.36
C VAL A 67 -48.58 -37.86 -1.91
N ASP A 68 -48.28 -39.13 -1.64
CA ASP A 68 -47.89 -39.63 -0.32
C ASP A 68 -46.50 -39.15 0.11
N ASP A 69 -45.51 -39.18 -0.78
CA ASP A 69 -44.17 -38.61 -0.55
C ASP A 69 -44.27 -37.10 -0.26
N PHE A 70 -45.08 -36.39 -1.04
CA PHE A 70 -45.34 -34.96 -0.84
C PHE A 70 -45.94 -34.65 0.53
N LEU A 71 -46.96 -35.41 0.95
CA LEU A 71 -47.59 -35.24 2.26
C LEU A 71 -46.61 -35.53 3.39
N CYS A 72 -45.78 -36.57 3.26
CA CYS A 72 -44.72 -36.86 4.22
C CYS A 72 -43.72 -35.70 4.31
N ASN A 73 -43.21 -35.24 3.18
CA ASN A 73 -42.27 -34.11 3.10
C ASN A 73 -42.87 -32.82 3.66
N PHE A 74 -44.14 -32.54 3.38
CA PHE A 74 -44.88 -31.40 3.92
C PHE A 74 -44.99 -31.46 5.45
N LEU A 75 -45.41 -32.60 6.00
CA LEU A 75 -45.57 -32.78 7.45
C LEU A 75 -44.22 -32.72 8.17
N VAL A 76 -43.16 -33.26 7.58
CA VAL A 76 -41.78 -33.12 8.09
C VAL A 76 -41.35 -31.66 8.09
N ARG A 77 -41.54 -30.94 6.98
CA ARG A 77 -41.12 -29.54 6.83
C ARG A 77 -41.84 -28.61 7.81
N LEU A 78 -43.09 -28.92 8.16
CA LEU A 78 -43.85 -28.19 9.19
C LEU A 78 -43.62 -28.69 10.62
N GLY A 79 -42.80 -29.72 10.82
CA GLY A 79 -42.50 -30.28 12.13
C GLY A 79 -43.67 -31.04 12.77
N MET A 80 -44.65 -31.49 11.98
CA MET A 80 -45.86 -32.17 12.44
C MET A 80 -45.63 -33.68 12.65
N SER A 81 -44.66 -34.04 13.50
CA SER A 81 -44.20 -35.42 13.67
C SER A 81 -45.28 -36.40 14.14
N ARG A 82 -46.18 -35.99 15.05
CA ARG A 82 -47.29 -36.84 15.50
C ARG A 82 -48.31 -37.11 14.39
N THR A 83 -48.61 -36.10 13.58
CA THR A 83 -49.53 -36.23 12.44
C THR A 83 -48.93 -37.10 11.35
N LEU A 84 -47.63 -36.97 11.11
CA LEU A 84 -46.89 -37.84 10.21
C LEU A 84 -46.97 -39.32 10.65
N ASP A 85 -46.73 -39.59 11.92
CA ASP A 85 -46.72 -40.95 12.47
C ASP A 85 -48.11 -41.61 12.38
N CYS A 86 -49.17 -40.87 12.72
CA CYS A 86 -50.56 -41.32 12.52
C CYS A 86 -50.87 -41.57 11.04
N PHE A 87 -50.52 -40.61 10.17
CA PHE A 87 -50.75 -40.72 8.73
C PHE A 87 -50.05 -41.94 8.14
N GLN A 88 -48.77 -42.14 8.42
CA GLN A 88 -48.01 -43.30 7.93
C GLN A 88 -48.61 -44.61 8.42
N THR A 89 -48.99 -44.69 9.70
CA THR A 89 -49.60 -45.90 10.28
C THR A 89 -50.91 -46.26 9.57
N GLU A 90 -51.83 -45.30 9.42
CA GLU A 90 -53.12 -45.51 8.74
C GLU A 90 -52.93 -45.83 7.26
N TRP A 91 -51.97 -45.17 6.60
CA TRP A 91 -51.67 -45.36 5.18
C TRP A 91 -51.16 -46.77 4.89
N TYR A 92 -50.19 -47.28 5.68
CA TYR A 92 -49.68 -48.64 5.53
C TYR A 92 -50.74 -49.70 5.89
N GLU A 93 -51.61 -49.42 6.87
CA GLU A 93 -52.72 -50.32 7.23
C GLU A 93 -53.73 -50.46 6.08
N LEU A 94 -54.07 -49.35 5.41
CA LEU A 94 -54.97 -49.35 4.26
C LEU A 94 -54.37 -50.06 3.03
N ILE A 95 -53.06 -49.96 2.83
CA ILE A 95 -52.33 -50.71 1.80
C ILE A 95 -52.36 -52.21 2.09
N GLN A 96 -52.07 -52.62 3.33
CA GLN A 96 -52.10 -54.05 3.72
C GLN A 96 -53.48 -54.68 3.59
N ARG A 97 -54.54 -53.91 3.85
CA ARG A 97 -55.94 -54.35 3.67
C ARG A 97 -56.37 -54.38 2.20
N GLY A 98 -55.53 -53.91 1.28
CA GLY A 98 -55.82 -53.87 -0.16
C GLY A 98 -56.89 -52.84 -0.55
N VAL A 99 -57.22 -51.90 0.35
CA VAL A 99 -58.20 -50.83 0.11
C VAL A 99 -57.58 -49.71 -0.73
N LEU A 100 -56.27 -49.51 -0.61
CA LEU A 100 -55.49 -48.58 -1.41
C LEU A 100 -54.42 -49.36 -2.18
N SER A 101 -54.30 -49.12 -3.49
CA SER A 101 -53.18 -49.57 -4.31
C SER A 101 -52.23 -48.40 -4.60
N ALA A 102 -50.95 -48.71 -4.84
CA ALA A 102 -49.95 -47.70 -5.23
C ALA A 102 -50.27 -46.96 -6.55
N LYS A 103 -51.27 -47.41 -7.31
CA LYS A 103 -51.78 -46.73 -8.52
C LYS A 103 -52.88 -45.71 -8.23
N ASP A 104 -53.49 -45.77 -7.04
CA ASP A 104 -54.54 -44.85 -6.61
C ASP A 104 -53.94 -43.54 -6.05
N THR A 105 -52.65 -43.57 -5.72
CA THR A 105 -51.89 -42.38 -5.35
C THR A 105 -51.65 -41.53 -6.59
N GLY A 106 -52.36 -40.40 -6.68
CA GLY A 106 -52.16 -39.42 -7.73
C GLY A 106 -50.75 -38.81 -7.71
N LEU A 107 -50.44 -38.05 -8.75
CA LEU A 107 -49.21 -37.26 -8.84
C LEU A 107 -49.44 -35.86 -8.32
N VAL A 108 -48.41 -35.27 -7.71
CA VAL A 108 -48.46 -33.88 -7.23
C VAL A 108 -48.62 -32.92 -8.42
N PRO A 109 -49.51 -31.92 -8.32
CA PRO A 109 -49.63 -30.91 -9.37
C PRO A 109 -48.30 -30.17 -9.60
N SER A 110 -47.86 -30.10 -10.86
CA SER A 110 -46.57 -29.50 -11.26
C SER A 110 -46.36 -28.06 -10.78
N VAL A 111 -47.44 -27.30 -10.57
CA VAL A 111 -47.38 -25.93 -10.03
C VAL A 111 -46.77 -25.88 -8.62
N TYR A 112 -46.99 -26.91 -7.80
CA TYR A 112 -46.43 -26.97 -6.46
C TYR A 112 -44.92 -27.20 -6.48
N THR A 113 -44.47 -28.20 -7.26
CA THR A 113 -43.05 -28.49 -7.48
C THR A 113 -42.33 -27.25 -8.00
N ARG A 114 -42.93 -26.56 -8.98
CA ARG A 114 -42.37 -25.33 -9.53
C ARG A 114 -42.26 -24.20 -8.50
N ASN A 115 -43.24 -24.03 -7.63
CA ASN A 115 -43.17 -23.03 -6.56
C ASN A 115 -42.06 -23.35 -5.56
N GLN A 116 -41.89 -24.62 -5.19
CA GLN A 116 -40.83 -25.04 -4.28
C GLN A 116 -39.43 -24.79 -4.87
N GLU A 117 -39.23 -25.05 -6.16
CA GLU A 117 -38.00 -24.69 -6.87
C GLU A 117 -37.73 -23.19 -6.87
N LEU A 118 -38.75 -22.39 -7.19
CA LEU A 118 -38.65 -20.93 -7.20
C LEU A 118 -38.34 -20.37 -5.81
N GLU A 119 -38.88 -20.98 -4.74
CA GLU A 119 -38.55 -20.63 -3.36
C GLU A 119 -37.09 -20.94 -3.03
N MET A 120 -36.60 -22.13 -3.40
CA MET A 120 -35.20 -22.51 -3.21
C MET A 120 -34.26 -21.56 -3.98
N GLU A 121 -34.57 -21.28 -5.25
CA GLU A 121 -33.82 -20.35 -6.09
C GLU A 121 -33.81 -18.94 -5.47
N ASN A 122 -34.95 -18.45 -4.99
CA ASN A 122 -35.02 -17.17 -4.28
C ASN A 122 -34.15 -17.14 -3.03
N MET A 123 -34.12 -18.24 -2.26
CA MET A 123 -33.28 -18.36 -1.07
C MET A 123 -31.79 -18.34 -1.42
N HIS A 124 -31.40 -19.05 -2.48
CA HIS A 124 -30.02 -19.02 -2.99
C HIS A 124 -29.63 -17.62 -3.49
N LEU A 125 -30.45 -17.00 -4.34
CA LEU A 125 -30.19 -15.65 -4.86
C LEU A 125 -30.10 -14.61 -3.76
N LYS A 126 -30.94 -14.68 -2.72
CA LYS A 126 -30.86 -13.78 -1.56
C LYS A 126 -29.55 -13.96 -0.79
N LYS A 127 -29.10 -15.20 -0.61
CA LYS A 127 -27.83 -15.50 0.06
C LYS A 127 -26.65 -14.95 -0.74
N ASP A 128 -26.64 -15.17 -2.05
CA ASP A 128 -25.56 -14.67 -2.91
C ASP A 128 -25.54 -13.15 -2.95
N LEU A 129 -26.71 -12.51 -3.01
CA LEU A 129 -26.82 -11.06 -2.94
C LEU A 129 -26.25 -10.48 -1.65
N GLU A 130 -26.47 -11.11 -0.49
CA GLU A 130 -25.83 -10.67 0.76
C GLU A 130 -24.32 -10.93 0.78
N ASN A 131 -23.87 -12.04 0.21
CA ASN A 131 -22.42 -12.30 0.06
C ASN A 131 -21.75 -11.24 -0.81
N TYR A 132 -22.35 -10.87 -1.94
CA TYR A 132 -21.84 -9.83 -2.82
C TYR A 132 -21.85 -8.45 -2.16
N LYS A 133 -22.90 -8.10 -1.40
CA LYS A 133 -22.92 -6.86 -0.61
C LYS A 133 -21.78 -6.82 0.39
N LEU A 134 -21.54 -7.91 1.11
CA LEU A 134 -20.44 -8.00 2.08
C LEU A 134 -19.08 -7.83 1.39
N ALA A 135 -18.86 -8.53 0.28
CA ALA A 135 -17.63 -8.43 -0.52
C ALA A 135 -17.41 -7.00 -1.04
N ALA A 136 -18.46 -6.37 -1.58
CA ALA A 136 -18.41 -4.99 -2.07
C ALA A 136 -18.08 -3.98 -0.96
N ASN A 137 -18.70 -4.13 0.21
CA ASN A 137 -18.41 -3.28 1.37
C ASN A 137 -16.95 -3.45 1.84
N LYS A 138 -16.46 -4.69 1.92
CA LYS A 138 -15.07 -4.98 2.28
C LYS A 138 -14.09 -4.37 1.27
N ALA A 139 -14.37 -4.50 -0.02
CA ALA A 139 -13.55 -3.89 -1.08
C ALA A 139 -13.55 -2.36 -0.99
N LYS A 140 -14.71 -1.74 -0.73
CA LYS A 140 -14.84 -0.30 -0.53
C LYS A 140 -14.00 0.18 0.66
N GLU A 141 -14.05 -0.53 1.79
CA GLU A 141 -13.23 -0.20 2.97
C GLU A 141 -11.73 -0.33 2.70
N ALA A 142 -11.31 -1.39 2.00
CA ALA A 142 -9.91 -1.59 1.61
C ALA A 142 -9.43 -0.45 0.69
N LEU A 143 -10.24 -0.08 -0.30
CA LEU A 143 -9.94 1.02 -1.22
C LEU A 143 -9.77 2.34 -0.46
N LEU A 144 -10.66 2.65 0.48
CA LEU A 144 -10.55 3.87 1.31
C LEU A 144 -9.27 3.87 2.16
N LYS A 145 -8.84 2.72 2.69
CA LYS A 145 -7.57 2.60 3.41
C LYS A 145 -6.37 2.85 2.49
N MET A 146 -6.35 2.24 1.31
CA MET A 146 -5.27 2.43 0.33
C MET A 146 -5.19 3.88 -0.15
N GLN A 147 -6.33 4.55 -0.38
CA GLN A 147 -6.35 5.97 -0.75
C GLN A 147 -5.75 6.86 0.33
N LYS A 148 -6.09 6.63 1.60
CA LYS A 148 -5.50 7.38 2.72
C LYS A 148 -3.99 7.19 2.82
N GLU A 149 -3.51 5.95 2.66
CA GLU A 149 -2.08 5.65 2.70
C GLU A 149 -1.34 6.32 1.54
N ARG A 150 -1.87 6.21 0.33
CA ARG A 150 -1.35 6.90 -0.86
C ARG A 150 -1.27 8.42 -0.63
N ASP A 151 -2.32 9.02 -0.09
CA ASP A 151 -2.37 10.46 0.16
C ASP A 151 -1.40 10.88 1.26
N PHE A 152 -1.22 10.05 2.29
CA PHE A 152 -0.21 10.24 3.33
C PHE A 152 1.20 10.23 2.73
N HIS A 153 1.54 9.21 1.93
CA HIS A 153 2.84 9.14 1.24
C HIS A 153 3.07 10.31 0.30
N ARG A 154 2.06 10.69 -0.50
CA ARG A 154 2.15 11.83 -1.41
C ARG A 154 2.39 13.14 -0.66
N MET A 155 1.68 13.37 0.44
CA MET A 155 1.88 14.55 1.29
C MET A 155 3.26 14.54 1.95
N HIS A 156 3.69 13.39 2.46
CA HIS A 156 4.99 13.23 3.11
C HIS A 156 6.14 13.49 2.13
N HIS A 157 6.08 12.89 0.93
CA HIS A 157 7.06 13.12 -0.11
C HIS A 157 7.16 14.61 -0.49
N LYS A 158 6.01 15.29 -0.70
CA LYS A 158 5.99 16.74 -0.96
C LYS A 158 6.68 17.54 0.14
N ARG A 159 6.43 17.22 1.41
CA ARG A 159 7.10 17.87 2.55
C ARG A 159 8.62 17.65 2.51
N VAL A 160 9.05 16.40 2.32
CA VAL A 160 10.49 16.05 2.27
C VAL A 160 11.19 16.78 1.13
N VAL A 161 10.56 16.89 -0.04
CA VAL A 161 11.12 17.65 -1.18
C VAL A 161 11.26 19.14 -0.85
N GLN A 162 10.28 19.74 -0.17
CA GLN A 162 10.37 21.13 0.30
C GLN A 162 11.52 21.32 1.31
N GLU A 163 11.65 20.43 2.28
CA GLU A 163 12.73 20.45 3.28
C GLU A 163 14.10 20.27 2.63
N LYS A 164 14.24 19.30 1.70
CA LYS A 164 15.44 19.09 0.89
C LYS A 164 15.83 20.37 0.16
N SER A 165 14.87 21.01 -0.50
CA SER A 165 15.11 22.26 -1.27
C SER A 165 15.58 23.40 -0.36
N ARG A 166 14.98 23.54 0.83
CA ARG A 166 15.42 24.52 1.84
C ARG A 166 16.86 24.27 2.29
N LEU A 167 17.20 23.02 2.61
CA LEU A 167 18.55 22.64 3.03
C LEU A 167 19.58 22.89 1.93
N ILE A 168 19.25 22.59 0.66
CA ILE A 168 20.11 22.90 -0.48
C ILE A 168 20.39 24.41 -0.55
N CYS A 169 19.37 25.26 -0.38
CA CYS A 169 19.55 26.71 -0.35
C CYS A 169 20.45 27.16 0.80
N ASP A 170 20.26 26.61 1.99
CA ASP A 170 21.09 26.93 3.16
C ASP A 170 22.55 26.51 2.96
N ILE A 171 22.80 25.34 2.37
CA ILE A 171 24.15 24.86 2.01
C ILE A 171 24.80 25.79 0.98
N LYS A 172 24.07 26.19 -0.07
CA LYS A 172 24.58 27.13 -1.07
C LYS A 172 24.97 28.46 -0.43
N ARG A 173 24.11 29.03 0.42
CA ARG A 173 24.39 30.27 1.15
C ARG A 173 25.62 30.13 2.05
N LEU A 174 25.75 29.01 2.76
CA LEU A 174 26.88 28.72 3.63
C LEU A 174 28.18 28.63 2.84
N LYS A 175 28.18 27.92 1.70
CA LYS A 175 29.34 27.81 0.81
C LYS A 175 29.80 29.18 0.32
N THR A 176 28.88 30.03 -0.11
CA THR A 176 29.20 31.41 -0.53
C THR A 176 29.81 32.23 0.63
N HIS A 177 29.26 32.10 1.84
CA HIS A 177 29.79 32.77 3.02
C HIS A 177 31.21 32.31 3.36
N TYR A 178 31.51 31.01 3.29
CA TYR A 178 32.88 30.51 3.50
C TYR A 178 33.86 30.92 2.42
N ALA A 179 33.44 30.90 1.15
CA ALA A 179 34.26 31.40 0.05
C ALA A 179 34.64 32.87 0.24
N SER A 180 33.77 33.68 0.88
CA SER A 180 34.05 35.08 1.20
C SER A 180 35.13 35.29 2.27
N TYR A 181 35.34 34.33 3.17
CA TYR A 181 36.41 34.42 4.18
C TYR A 181 37.80 34.12 3.62
N GLU A 182 37.88 33.31 2.56
CA GLU A 182 39.15 32.93 1.96
C GLU A 182 40.06 34.13 1.60
N PRO A 183 39.59 35.18 0.89
CA PRO A 183 40.41 36.37 0.62
C PRO A 183 40.79 37.14 1.89
N VAL A 184 39.91 37.17 2.91
CA VAL A 184 40.18 37.86 4.18
C VAL A 184 41.32 37.16 4.94
N LEU A 185 41.30 35.83 4.98
CA LEU A 185 42.35 35.02 5.59
C LEU A 185 43.69 35.15 4.84
N LYS A 186 43.65 35.15 3.50
CA LYS A 186 44.83 35.38 2.66
C LYS A 186 45.45 36.75 2.95
N HIS A 187 44.65 37.81 2.94
CA HIS A 187 45.09 39.17 3.26
C HIS A 187 45.67 39.29 4.67
N LEU A 188 45.04 38.67 5.67
CA LEU A 188 45.53 38.67 7.04
C LEU A 188 46.89 37.97 7.16
N THR A 189 47.06 36.85 6.45
CA THR A 189 48.33 36.10 6.38
C THR A 189 49.43 36.93 5.74
N GLU A 190 49.15 37.59 4.62
CA GLU A 190 50.08 38.48 3.93
C GLU A 190 50.51 39.66 4.80
N LYS A 191 49.56 40.30 5.49
CA LYS A 191 49.83 41.36 6.46
C LYS A 191 50.73 40.87 7.58
N TYR A 192 50.41 39.73 8.19
CA TYR A 192 51.22 39.14 9.25
C TYR A 192 52.66 38.90 8.80
N GLN A 193 52.87 38.29 7.63
CA GLN A 193 54.21 38.06 7.09
C GLN A 193 54.95 39.37 6.82
N THR A 194 54.27 40.39 6.30
CA THR A 194 54.87 41.70 6.01
C THR A 194 55.31 42.40 7.30
N THR A 195 54.45 42.44 8.31
CA THR A 195 54.78 42.98 9.63
C THR A 195 55.92 42.22 10.29
N LEU A 196 55.97 40.89 10.14
CA LEU A 196 57.07 40.08 10.67
C LEU A 196 58.41 40.43 10.01
N ARG A 197 58.44 40.57 8.68
CA ARG A 197 59.64 41.01 7.93
C ARG A 197 60.09 42.41 8.36
N GLN A 198 59.15 43.35 8.48
CA GLN A 198 59.44 44.72 8.95
C GLN A 198 59.99 44.74 10.39
N LYS A 199 59.43 43.92 11.29
CA LYS A 199 59.93 43.75 12.66
C LYS A 199 61.37 43.24 12.66
N MET A 200 61.70 42.28 11.80
CA MET A 200 63.07 41.78 11.68
C MET A 200 64.04 42.86 11.19
N LEU A 201 63.66 43.64 10.18
CA LEU A 201 64.48 44.74 9.66
C LEU A 201 64.73 45.82 10.72
N THR A 202 63.67 46.27 11.41
CA THR A 202 63.78 47.27 12.49
C THR A 202 64.59 46.76 13.67
N ASN A 203 64.55 45.45 13.96
CA ASN A 203 65.45 44.85 14.95
C ASN A 203 66.91 44.93 14.53
N LEU A 204 67.24 44.59 13.28
CA LEU A 204 68.60 44.68 12.76
C LEU A 204 69.13 46.12 12.73
N GLU A 205 68.29 47.08 12.34
CA GLU A 205 68.63 48.50 12.38
C GLU A 205 68.91 48.98 13.81
N ARG A 206 68.08 48.57 14.77
CA ARG A 206 68.30 48.86 16.18
C ARG A 206 69.61 48.25 16.69
N ASP A 207 69.88 46.99 16.39
CA ASP A 207 71.10 46.30 16.83
C ASP A 207 72.34 46.96 16.22
N ARG A 208 72.28 47.40 14.95
CA ARG A 208 73.34 48.19 14.31
C ARG A 208 73.55 49.54 15.01
N ALA A 209 72.48 50.27 15.32
CA ALA A 209 72.56 51.57 16.01
C ALA A 209 73.13 51.42 17.43
N VAL A 210 72.68 50.40 18.18
CA VAL A 210 73.23 50.08 19.51
C VAL A 210 74.71 49.72 19.41
N GLY A 211 75.11 48.91 18.42
CA GLY A 211 76.51 48.58 18.18
C GLY A 211 77.39 49.79 17.83
N GLN A 212 76.85 50.77 17.10
CA GLN A 212 77.55 52.04 16.85
C GLN A 212 77.68 52.88 18.13
N ILE A 213 76.63 52.97 18.94
CA ILE A 213 76.65 53.71 20.21
C ILE A 213 77.66 53.10 21.19
N THR A 214 77.66 51.78 21.36
CA THR A 214 78.63 51.09 22.23
C THR A 214 80.06 51.24 21.72
N GLY A 215 80.28 51.17 20.40
CA GLY A 215 81.58 51.47 19.79
C GLY A 215 82.05 52.91 20.06
N LEU A 216 81.16 53.90 19.91
CA LEU A 216 81.46 55.30 20.22
C LEU A 216 81.72 55.52 21.71
N GLN A 217 80.93 54.90 22.60
CA GLN A 217 81.13 54.97 24.05
C GLN A 217 82.49 54.38 24.46
N ALA A 218 82.88 53.23 23.90
CA ALA A 218 84.19 52.63 24.16
C ALA A 218 85.33 53.53 23.66
N ALA A 219 85.18 54.16 22.49
CA ALA A 219 86.15 55.12 21.97
C ALA A 219 86.28 56.36 22.88
N LEU A 220 85.17 56.91 23.37
CA LEU A 220 85.17 58.04 24.32
C LEU A 220 85.83 57.67 25.64
N GLN A 221 85.52 56.50 26.21
CA GLN A 221 86.17 56.03 27.45
C GLN A 221 87.68 55.88 27.29
N ASN A 222 88.15 55.34 26.16
CA ASN A 222 89.59 55.23 25.89
C ASN A 222 90.28 56.61 25.75
N LEU A 223 89.55 57.62 25.26
CA LEU A 223 90.02 59.01 25.18
C LEU A 223 90.02 59.73 26.53
N GLU A 224 89.11 59.39 27.45
CA GLU A 224 89.05 59.95 28.81
C GLU A 224 90.02 59.26 29.79
N SER A 225 90.53 58.07 29.43
CA SER A 225 91.44 57.26 30.26
C SER A 225 92.94 57.44 29.93
N GLY A 226 93.27 58.28 28.93
CA GLY A 226 94.65 58.59 28.51
C GLY A 226 95.04 60.01 28.89
#